data_AF-A0A246T2F0-F1
#
_entry.id   AF-A0A246T2F0-F1
#
_cell.length_a   1.000
_cell.length_b   1.000
_cell.length_c   1.000
_cell.angle_alpha   90.00
_cell.angle_beta   90.00
_cell.angle_gamma   90.00
#
_symmetry.space_group_name_H-M   'P 1'
#
loop_
_entity.id
_entity.type
_entity.pdbx_description
1 polymer ?
#
loop_
_entity_poly.entity_id
_entity_poly.type
_entity_poly.pdbx_seq_one_letter_code
_entity_poly.pdbx_strand_id
1 'polypeptide(L)'
;MDTLGPSPFLWLEFDKDGAIDAALTEKLAALLNQPDITDLIVMSHGWKNTKDDARTLYGTLWANACKKLAPDKARRTIVAGIVWPAKAYRTDFDERTLVTAGGGAQAADGAAAPVQDLDEEAFKKVLADFEDLFGPDGSDTSEQARAAAETLDETTSLFLVRKGREAIGSPQSDTELKADAEPIALATADATSAKVLMEGLVPPPTFNLESSVGEAQGLGDIVSGLISGPRAAVARFLNQLTYYEMKKRAGIVGEALTKSVLSKLAPQQPIRLHLVGHSFGARLVSAAANGLAPVPKLEFFSLTLLQGAFSHNGFAKEIKPGLAGAFPNVVGKPTGPICITHTHNDLACTLAYALASRLSRDIAKSIGDADDEFGAMGANGPQHLKAGQAVEDDTDAVFAPKAGKVNTFLADKYIIKTAASDAHNNVTNEEVGRLLAKIVG
;
A
#
# COMPACT_ATOMS: atom_id res chain seq x y z
N MET A 1 19.09 -21.33 13.11
CA MET A 1 17.92 -21.00 12.28
C MET A 1 17.21 -19.89 13.00
N ASP A 2 16.91 -18.77 12.31
CA ASP A 2 16.15 -17.68 12.93
C ASP A 2 14.70 -18.14 13.17
N THR A 3 14.02 -17.54 14.13
CA THR A 3 12.66 -17.92 14.52
C THR A 3 11.80 -16.68 14.71
N LEU A 4 10.53 -16.79 14.36
CA LEU A 4 9.50 -15.80 14.67
C LEU A 4 8.53 -16.45 15.66
N GLY A 5 8.75 -16.21 16.95
CA GLY A 5 8.06 -16.96 18.00
C GLY A 5 8.38 -18.47 17.93
N PRO A 6 7.39 -19.37 17.92
CA PRO A 6 7.62 -20.82 17.88
C PRO A 6 7.95 -21.37 16.47
N SER A 7 7.94 -20.51 15.44
CA SER A 7 8.02 -20.93 14.03
C SER A 7 9.41 -20.69 13.45
N PRO A 8 9.92 -21.60 12.59
CA PRO A 8 11.08 -21.33 11.75
C PRO A 8 10.85 -20.07 10.91
N PHE A 9 11.87 -19.22 10.80
CA PHE A 9 11.78 -17.96 10.08
C PHE A 9 12.91 -17.78 9.07
N LEU A 10 12.56 -17.24 7.91
CA LEU A 10 13.50 -16.91 6.83
C LEU A 10 13.12 -15.57 6.19
N TRP A 11 14.13 -14.74 5.91
CA TRP A 11 13.94 -13.56 5.08
C TRP A 11 14.06 -13.90 3.60
N LEU A 12 13.13 -13.36 2.81
CA LEU A 12 13.21 -13.29 1.35
C LEU A 12 13.47 -11.82 0.98
N GLU A 13 14.71 -11.52 0.62
CA GLU A 13 15.18 -10.15 0.40
C GLU A 13 15.23 -9.87 -1.10
N PHE A 14 14.37 -8.95 -1.53
CA PHE A 14 14.29 -8.51 -2.91
C PHE A 14 14.91 -7.13 -3.05
N ASP A 15 15.58 -6.88 -4.17
CA ASP A 15 15.95 -5.53 -4.56
C ASP A 15 14.79 -4.81 -5.29
N LYS A 16 15.07 -3.60 -5.77
CA LYS A 16 14.08 -2.73 -6.44
C LYS A 16 13.56 -3.30 -7.77
N ASP A 17 14.32 -4.20 -8.38
CA ASP A 17 14.01 -4.82 -9.68
C ASP A 17 13.42 -6.24 -9.49
N GLY A 18 13.22 -6.66 -8.23
CA GLY A 18 12.70 -7.98 -7.88
C GLY A 18 13.74 -9.10 -7.93
N ALA A 19 15.04 -8.79 -8.00
CA ALA A 19 16.07 -9.81 -7.88
C ALA A 19 16.20 -10.28 -6.43
N ILE A 20 16.46 -11.58 -6.25
CA ILE A 20 16.66 -12.25 -4.97
C ILE A 20 17.78 -13.27 -5.10
N ASP A 21 18.57 -13.45 -4.05
CA ASP A 21 19.59 -14.50 -3.97
C ASP A 21 18.93 -15.90 -4.07
N ALA A 22 19.33 -16.67 -5.08
CA ALA A 22 18.83 -18.03 -5.31
C ALA A 22 19.06 -18.96 -4.11
N ALA A 23 20.11 -18.71 -3.31
CA ALA A 23 20.39 -19.49 -2.10
C ALA A 23 19.27 -19.33 -1.05
N LEU A 24 18.51 -18.23 -1.04
CA LEU A 24 17.34 -18.06 -0.17
C LEU A 24 16.20 -18.98 -0.59
N THR A 25 15.96 -19.14 -1.89
CA THR A 25 14.97 -20.08 -2.43
C THR A 25 15.35 -21.52 -2.10
N GLU A 26 16.62 -21.89 -2.24
CA GLU A 26 17.12 -23.23 -1.86
C GLU A 26 16.98 -23.50 -0.37
N LYS A 27 17.32 -22.51 0.47
CA LYS A 27 17.11 -22.59 1.93
C LYS A 27 15.63 -22.79 2.26
N LEU A 28 14.73 -22.03 1.64
CA LEU A 28 13.29 -22.19 1.86
C LEU A 28 12.81 -23.59 1.46
N ALA A 29 13.25 -24.10 0.30
CA ALA A 29 12.93 -25.46 -0.14
C ALA A 29 13.45 -26.52 0.85
N ALA A 30 14.66 -26.34 1.40
CA ALA A 30 15.20 -27.24 2.41
C ALA A 30 14.40 -27.20 3.72
N LEU A 31 13.92 -26.02 4.14
CA LEU A 31 13.03 -25.89 5.31
C LEU A 31 11.70 -26.62 5.10
N LEU A 32 11.08 -26.45 3.93
CA LEU A 32 9.79 -27.08 3.62
C LEU A 32 9.87 -28.62 3.59
N ASN A 33 11.05 -29.17 3.36
CA ASN A 33 11.30 -30.61 3.32
C ASN A 33 11.72 -31.19 4.69
N GLN A 34 11.73 -30.39 5.75
CA GLN A 34 11.89 -30.92 7.10
C GLN A 34 10.66 -31.74 7.50
N PRO A 35 10.84 -32.77 8.35
CA PRO A 35 9.71 -33.51 8.91
C PRO A 35 8.69 -32.59 9.57
N ASP A 36 7.42 -32.98 9.51
CA ASP A 36 6.29 -32.33 10.19
C ASP A 36 5.89 -30.93 9.70
N ILE A 37 6.62 -30.29 8.78
CA ILE A 37 6.20 -29.00 8.21
C ILE A 37 4.97 -29.17 7.32
N THR A 38 3.91 -28.43 7.61
CA THR A 38 2.63 -28.51 6.89
C THR A 38 2.25 -27.22 6.18
N ASP A 39 2.85 -26.09 6.58
CA ASP A 39 2.41 -24.78 6.11
C ASP A 39 3.58 -23.82 5.90
N LEU A 40 3.41 -22.96 4.90
CA LEU A 40 4.26 -21.82 4.61
C LEU A 40 3.41 -20.56 4.64
N ILE A 41 3.72 -19.63 5.53
CA ILE A 41 3.18 -18.27 5.50
C ILE A 41 4.23 -17.36 4.90
N VAL A 42 3.88 -16.63 3.85
CA VAL A 42 4.71 -15.54 3.31
C VAL A 42 4.07 -14.21 3.69
N MET A 43 4.80 -13.37 4.41
CA MET A 43 4.33 -12.05 4.89
C MET A 43 5.04 -10.91 4.16
N SER A 44 4.28 -9.88 3.75
CA SER A 44 4.81 -8.66 3.13
C SER A 44 4.31 -7.39 3.81
N HIS A 45 5.23 -6.47 4.06
CA HIS A 45 5.00 -5.17 4.70
C HIS A 45 4.66 -4.08 3.68
N GLY A 46 4.11 -2.98 4.18
CA GLY A 46 3.76 -1.79 3.42
C GLY A 46 4.92 -0.88 3.05
N TRP A 47 4.56 0.28 2.50
CA TRP A 47 5.46 1.40 2.25
C TRP A 47 5.99 1.98 3.57
N LYS A 48 7.14 2.68 3.53
CA LYS A 48 7.79 3.38 4.63
C LYS A 48 8.34 2.49 5.75
N ASN A 49 8.43 1.17 5.54
CA ASN A 49 8.96 0.23 6.53
C ASN A 49 10.42 -0.14 6.23
N THR A 50 11.26 -0.09 7.27
CA THR A 50 12.58 -0.74 7.28
C THR A 50 12.44 -2.25 7.53
N LYS A 51 13.56 -2.98 7.42
CA LYS A 51 13.61 -4.41 7.78
C LYS A 51 13.26 -4.66 9.25
N ASP A 52 13.62 -3.74 10.15
CA ASP A 52 13.30 -3.85 11.58
C ASP A 52 11.81 -3.58 11.85
N ASP A 53 11.22 -2.60 11.15
CA ASP A 53 9.77 -2.35 11.20
C ASP A 53 9.01 -3.57 10.68
N ALA A 54 9.46 -4.16 9.57
CA ALA A 54 8.90 -5.38 9.02
C ALA A 54 8.99 -6.55 10.00
N ARG A 55 10.14 -6.74 10.67
CA ARG A 55 10.31 -7.79 11.68
C ARG A 55 9.32 -7.62 12.83
N THR A 56 9.15 -6.38 13.30
CA THR A 56 8.23 -6.04 14.38
C THR A 56 6.78 -6.30 13.97
N LEU A 57 6.40 -5.88 12.76
CA LEU A 57 5.06 -6.07 12.22
C LEU A 57 4.73 -7.56 12.10
N TYR A 58 5.58 -8.34 11.43
CA TYR A 58 5.38 -9.78 11.25
C TYR A 58 5.38 -10.51 12.59
N GLY A 59 6.33 -10.18 13.46
CA GLY A 59 6.47 -10.81 14.77
C GLY A 59 5.27 -10.58 15.66
N THR A 60 4.76 -9.35 15.71
CA THR A 60 3.60 -8.98 16.53
C THR A 60 2.32 -9.65 16.03
N LEU A 61 2.07 -9.59 14.71
CA LEU A 61 0.92 -10.26 14.10
C LEU A 61 0.97 -11.78 14.34
N TRP A 62 2.12 -12.39 14.08
CA TRP A 62 2.27 -13.84 14.24
C TRP A 62 2.17 -14.28 15.70
N ALA A 63 2.74 -13.51 16.64
CA ALA A 63 2.60 -13.78 18.07
C ALA A 63 1.13 -13.74 18.50
N ASN A 64 0.35 -12.75 18.02
CA ASN A 64 -1.08 -12.66 18.32
C ASN A 64 -1.88 -13.79 17.69
N ALA A 65 -1.53 -14.24 16.48
CA ALA A 65 -2.13 -15.45 15.89
C ALA A 65 -1.80 -16.72 16.70
N CYS A 66 -0.55 -16.88 17.13
CA CYS A 66 -0.11 -18.03 17.93
C CYS A 66 -0.86 -18.17 19.26
N LYS A 67 -1.36 -17.07 19.85
CA LYS A 67 -2.23 -17.13 21.05
C LYS A 67 -3.52 -17.93 20.83
N LYS A 68 -3.96 -18.10 19.58
CA LYS A 68 -5.22 -18.78 19.19
C LYS A 68 -5.00 -20.05 18.37
N LEU A 69 -3.78 -20.29 17.89
CA LEU A 69 -3.40 -21.53 17.20
C LEU A 69 -3.07 -22.64 18.19
N ALA A 70 -3.25 -23.90 17.76
CA ALA A 70 -2.68 -25.03 18.50
C ALA A 70 -1.14 -24.92 18.53
N PRO A 71 -0.46 -25.19 19.66
CA PRO A 71 1.00 -25.04 19.75
C PRO A 71 1.78 -25.82 18.68
N ASP A 72 1.34 -27.03 18.34
CA ASP A 72 1.97 -27.83 17.27
C ASP A 72 1.79 -27.21 15.89
N LYS A 73 0.63 -26.59 15.62
CA LYS A 73 0.35 -25.95 14.34
C LYS A 73 1.35 -24.82 14.06
N ALA A 74 1.67 -24.01 15.06
CA ALA A 74 2.64 -22.93 14.90
C ALA A 74 4.06 -23.46 14.64
N ARG A 75 4.49 -24.53 15.32
CA ARG A 75 5.80 -25.17 15.10
C ARG A 75 5.94 -25.81 13.72
N ARG A 76 4.83 -26.28 13.14
CA ARG A 76 4.75 -26.90 11.80
C ARG A 76 4.56 -25.88 10.67
N THR A 77 4.52 -24.60 11.00
CA THR A 77 4.36 -23.50 10.04
C THR A 77 5.67 -22.75 9.91
N ILE A 78 6.20 -22.64 8.69
CA ILE A 78 7.32 -21.75 8.38
C ILE A 78 6.77 -20.35 8.12
N VAL A 79 7.42 -19.32 8.66
CA VAL A 79 7.15 -17.93 8.32
C VAL A 79 8.29 -17.39 7.46
N ALA A 80 7.99 -17.01 6.21
CA ALA A 80 8.89 -16.29 5.33
C ALA A 80 8.51 -14.81 5.30
N GLY A 81 9.39 -13.95 5.80
CA GLY A 81 9.20 -12.49 5.72
C GLY A 81 9.78 -11.94 4.44
N ILE A 82 9.04 -11.12 3.71
CA ILE A 82 9.57 -10.37 2.57
C ILE A 82 10.18 -9.06 3.08
N VAL A 83 11.37 -8.73 2.56
CA VAL A 83 11.92 -7.38 2.60
C VAL A 83 12.05 -6.90 1.16
N TRP A 84 11.56 -5.69 0.91
CA TRP A 84 11.72 -5.03 -0.38
C TRP A 84 11.98 -3.54 -0.14
N PRO A 85 12.60 -2.81 -1.09
CA PRO A 85 13.01 -1.42 -0.86
C PRO A 85 11.80 -0.48 -0.85
N ALA A 86 11.13 -0.41 0.31
CA ALA A 86 9.92 0.37 0.57
C ALA A 86 10.26 1.71 1.23
N LYS A 87 11.25 2.43 0.68
CA LYS A 87 11.89 3.62 1.28
C LYS A 87 10.85 4.62 1.77
N ALA A 88 11.04 5.12 3.00
CA ALA A 88 10.24 6.24 3.51
C ALA A 88 10.65 7.54 2.79
N TYR A 89 9.76 8.07 1.95
CA TYR A 89 9.89 9.44 1.43
C TYR A 89 9.28 10.41 2.45
N ARG A 90 10.08 11.34 2.95
CA ARG A 90 9.69 12.25 4.04
C ARG A 90 9.06 13.52 3.49
N THR A 91 7.82 13.41 3.03
CA THR A 91 6.96 14.58 2.78
C THR A 91 5.57 14.32 3.36
N ASP A 92 5.48 14.42 4.68
CA ASP A 92 4.26 14.34 5.50
C ASP A 92 3.77 15.73 5.92
N PHE A 93 4.28 16.82 5.33
CA PHE A 93 3.90 18.17 5.73
C PHE A 93 2.42 18.49 5.46
N ASP A 94 1.79 17.80 4.50
CA ASP A 94 0.35 17.86 4.27
C ASP A 94 -0.45 16.88 5.17
N GLU A 95 0.16 15.84 5.75
CA GLU A 95 -0.58 14.86 6.59
C GLU A 95 -1.30 15.56 7.75
N ARG A 96 -0.71 16.63 8.31
CA ARG A 96 -1.36 17.44 9.34
C ARG A 96 -2.59 18.21 8.84
N THR A 97 -2.57 18.68 7.59
CA THR A 97 -3.72 19.34 6.96
C THR A 97 -4.85 18.36 6.64
N LEU A 98 -4.54 17.09 6.35
CA LEU A 98 -5.52 16.01 6.16
C LEU A 98 -6.26 15.64 7.45
N VAL A 99 -5.59 15.78 8.61
CA VAL A 99 -6.14 15.42 9.93
C VAL A 99 -7.05 16.51 10.51
N THR A 100 -6.93 17.77 10.08
CA THR A 100 -7.79 18.91 10.50
C THR A 100 -9.15 18.98 9.80
N ALA A 101 -9.77 17.83 9.56
CA ALA A 101 -11.12 17.75 9.02
C ALA A 101 -12.16 18.22 10.05
N GLY A 102 -12.74 19.40 9.85
CA GLY A 102 -13.88 19.89 10.63
C GLY A 102 -13.88 21.38 10.99
N GLY A 103 -12.79 22.09 10.75
CA GLY A 103 -12.73 23.54 10.94
C GLY A 103 -11.50 24.06 10.22
N GLY A 104 -11.65 25.08 9.38
CA GLY A 104 -10.51 25.71 8.73
C GLY A 104 -9.42 26.03 9.76
N ALA A 105 -8.16 25.89 9.37
CA ALA A 105 -7.03 26.16 10.26
C ALA A 105 -7.08 27.62 10.77
N GLN A 106 -7.68 27.82 11.93
CA GLN A 106 -7.73 29.09 12.64
C GLN A 106 -6.65 29.05 13.71
N ALA A 107 -5.78 30.06 13.73
CA ALA A 107 -4.89 30.27 14.85
C ALA A 107 -5.71 30.49 16.14
N ALA A 108 -5.10 30.25 17.31
CA ALA A 108 -5.76 30.38 18.62
C ALA A 108 -6.37 31.77 18.89
N ASP A 109 -6.04 32.78 18.06
CA ASP A 109 -6.53 34.15 18.08
C ASP A 109 -7.62 34.44 17.04
N GLY A 110 -8.07 33.45 16.27
CA GLY A 110 -9.06 33.61 15.19
C GLY A 110 -8.49 34.19 13.89
N ALA A 111 -7.17 34.39 13.79
CA ALA A 111 -6.51 34.81 12.55
C ALA A 111 -6.35 33.63 11.57
N ALA A 112 -6.36 33.93 10.27
CA ALA A 112 -6.00 32.96 9.25
C ALA A 112 -4.54 32.51 9.47
N ALA A 113 -4.31 31.19 9.47
CA ALA A 113 -2.96 30.65 9.61
C ALA A 113 -2.02 31.25 8.54
N PRO A 114 -0.77 31.61 8.88
CA PRO A 114 0.16 32.17 7.91
C PRO A 114 0.41 31.16 6.78
N VAL A 115 0.23 31.62 5.55
CA VAL A 115 0.55 30.86 4.34
C VAL A 115 2.03 31.09 4.02
N GLN A 116 2.83 30.02 4.02
CA GLN A 116 4.26 30.09 3.71
C GLN A 116 4.62 28.96 2.76
N ASP A 117 5.60 29.18 1.88
CA ASP A 117 6.12 28.10 1.06
C ASP A 117 6.95 27.12 1.92
N LEU A 118 7.27 25.94 1.38
CA LEU A 118 8.13 24.96 2.03
C LEU A 118 9.52 25.58 2.25
N ASP A 119 10.09 25.39 3.45
CA ASP A 119 11.42 25.93 3.76
C ASP A 119 12.52 25.26 2.92
N GLU A 120 13.61 25.99 2.68
CA GLU A 120 14.68 25.56 1.78
C GLU A 120 15.37 24.27 2.28
N GLU A 121 15.52 24.10 3.59
CA GLU A 121 16.19 22.91 4.16
C GLU A 121 15.30 21.68 4.08
N ALA A 122 13.99 21.81 4.30
CA ALA A 122 13.03 20.75 4.01
C ALA A 122 13.03 20.41 2.52
N PHE A 123 12.99 21.41 1.64
CA PHE A 123 13.03 21.17 0.19
C PHE A 123 14.31 20.46 -0.26
N LYS A 124 15.49 20.80 0.28
CA LYS A 124 16.74 20.07 0.01
C LYS A 124 16.67 18.60 0.43
N LYS A 125 16.03 18.28 1.55
CA LYS A 125 15.83 16.88 1.99
C LYS A 125 14.91 16.12 1.05
N VAL A 126 13.85 16.75 0.57
CA VAL A 126 12.92 16.19 -0.45
C VAL A 126 13.68 15.81 -1.72
N LEU A 127 14.56 16.69 -2.20
CA LEU A 127 15.39 16.41 -3.38
C LEU A 127 16.39 15.27 -3.11
N ALA A 128 17.13 15.33 -1.99
CA ALA A 128 18.09 14.28 -1.64
C ALA A 128 17.44 12.89 -1.49
N ASP A 129 16.25 12.83 -0.88
CA ASP A 129 15.50 11.58 -0.75
C ASP A 129 15.03 11.05 -2.13
N PHE A 130 14.72 11.95 -3.07
CA PHE A 130 14.28 11.62 -4.42
C PHE A 130 15.45 11.10 -5.26
N GLU A 131 16.59 11.80 -5.19
CA GLU A 131 17.85 11.41 -5.82
C GLU A 131 18.30 10.02 -5.37
N ASP A 132 18.26 9.73 -4.06
CA ASP A 132 18.62 8.38 -3.56
C ASP A 132 17.62 7.30 -4.00
N LEU A 133 16.34 7.65 -4.19
CA LEU A 133 15.33 6.68 -4.63
C LEU A 133 15.45 6.34 -6.12
N PHE A 134 15.63 7.35 -6.98
CA PHE A 134 15.60 7.23 -8.44
C PHE A 134 16.99 7.25 -9.09
N GLY A 135 18.06 7.45 -8.32
CA GLY A 135 19.42 7.46 -8.81
C GLY A 135 19.67 8.55 -9.87
N PRO A 136 20.25 8.21 -11.03
CA PRO A 136 20.49 9.17 -12.11
C PRO A 136 19.23 9.92 -12.57
N ASP A 137 18.11 9.20 -12.77
CA ASP A 137 16.84 9.83 -13.16
C ASP A 137 16.30 10.78 -12.07
N GLY A 138 16.60 10.47 -10.81
CA GLY A 138 16.31 11.33 -9.66
C GLY A 138 17.13 12.61 -9.65
N SER A 139 18.39 12.54 -10.07
CA SER A 139 19.30 13.69 -10.18
C SER A 139 18.86 14.64 -11.30
N ASP A 140 18.56 14.09 -12.48
CA ASP A 140 18.02 14.84 -13.62
C ASP A 140 16.70 15.55 -13.27
N THR A 141 15.80 14.83 -12.59
CA THR A 141 14.51 15.39 -12.16
C THR A 141 14.70 16.48 -11.11
N SER A 142 15.63 16.28 -10.17
CA SER A 142 15.91 17.23 -9.09
C SER A 142 16.53 18.54 -9.60
N GLU A 143 17.29 18.50 -10.69
CA GLU A 143 17.74 19.72 -11.39
C GLU A 143 16.55 20.55 -11.87
N GLN A 144 15.58 19.92 -12.54
CA GLN A 144 14.37 20.61 -13.03
C GLN A 144 13.46 21.05 -11.87
N ALA A 145 13.44 20.27 -10.78
CA ALA A 145 12.69 20.60 -9.57
C ALA A 145 13.21 21.90 -8.91
N ARG A 146 14.53 22.13 -8.92
CA ARG A 146 15.12 23.38 -8.41
C ARG A 146 14.70 24.59 -9.24
N ALA A 147 14.70 24.47 -10.57
CA ALA A 147 14.24 25.55 -11.45
C ALA A 147 12.74 25.85 -11.26
N ALA A 148 11.90 24.80 -11.19
CA ALA A 148 10.46 24.95 -10.95
C ALA A 148 10.12 25.52 -9.57
N ALA A 149 10.97 25.27 -8.56
CA ALA A 149 10.82 25.84 -7.22
C ALA A 149 11.08 27.35 -7.16
N GLU A 150 11.77 27.94 -8.14
CA GLU A 150 11.94 29.39 -8.25
C GLU A 150 10.75 30.04 -8.96
N THR A 151 10.22 29.40 -10.00
CA THR A 151 9.06 29.87 -10.77
C THR A 151 8.34 28.70 -11.44
N LEU A 152 7.00 28.66 -11.33
CA LEU A 152 6.14 27.69 -12.01
C LEU A 152 5.58 28.27 -13.32
N ASP A 153 6.47 28.52 -14.28
CA ASP A 153 6.06 28.91 -15.62
C ASP A 153 5.86 27.68 -16.53
N GLU A 154 5.46 27.93 -17.78
CA GLU A 154 5.22 26.87 -18.76
C GLU A 154 6.46 26.02 -19.04
N THR A 155 7.65 26.64 -19.03
CA THR A 155 8.91 25.97 -19.37
C THR A 155 9.40 25.11 -18.21
N THR A 156 9.49 25.68 -17.00
CA THR A 156 9.97 24.95 -15.82
C THR A 156 9.02 23.81 -15.44
N SER A 157 7.70 24.05 -15.55
CA SER A 157 6.70 23.02 -15.29
C SER A 157 6.79 21.89 -16.31
N LEU A 158 6.92 22.20 -17.60
CA LEU A 158 7.02 21.18 -18.64
C LEU A 158 8.27 20.32 -18.48
N PHE A 159 9.43 20.91 -18.18
CA PHE A 159 10.65 20.14 -17.98
C PHE A 159 10.59 19.25 -16.74
N LEU A 160 10.07 19.77 -15.61
CA LEU A 160 9.88 18.96 -14.41
C LEU A 160 8.92 17.79 -14.66
N VAL A 161 7.77 18.04 -15.28
CA VAL A 161 6.77 16.99 -15.55
C VAL A 161 7.32 15.93 -16.50
N ARG A 162 8.08 16.32 -17.54
CA ARG A 162 8.73 15.37 -18.46
C ARG A 162 9.79 14.53 -17.77
N LYS A 163 10.68 15.14 -17.00
CA LYS A 163 11.71 14.40 -16.24
C LYS A 163 11.10 13.50 -15.18
N GLY A 164 10.08 13.98 -14.48
CA GLY A 164 9.31 13.16 -13.54
C GLY A 164 8.66 11.96 -14.23
N ARG A 165 8.10 12.13 -15.43
CA ARG A 165 7.53 11.04 -16.24
C ARG A 165 8.59 10.03 -16.67
N GLU A 166 9.77 10.50 -17.08
CA GLU A 166 10.92 9.65 -17.44
C GLU A 166 11.33 8.79 -16.22
N ALA A 167 11.49 9.41 -15.05
CA ALA A 167 11.92 8.74 -13.82
C ALA A 167 11.01 7.59 -13.37
N ILE A 168 9.68 7.74 -13.50
CA ILE A 168 8.74 6.68 -13.11
C ILE A 168 8.56 5.59 -14.20
N GLY A 169 9.06 5.81 -15.42
CA GLY A 169 9.01 4.84 -16.51
C GLY A 169 7.59 4.45 -16.96
N SER A 170 7.45 3.36 -17.72
CA SER A 170 6.15 2.91 -18.26
C SER A 170 5.37 2.03 -17.28
N PRO A 171 4.02 2.18 -17.16
CA PRO A 171 3.16 1.32 -16.34
C PRO A 171 3.05 -0.15 -16.82
N GLN A 172 3.72 -0.52 -17.92
CA GLN A 172 3.63 -1.85 -18.54
C GLN A 172 2.17 -2.28 -18.81
N SER A 173 1.75 -3.48 -18.37
CA SER A 173 0.39 -4.01 -18.54
C SER A 173 -0.57 -3.66 -17.41
N ASP A 174 -0.08 -3.03 -16.34
CA ASP A 174 -0.83 -2.77 -15.11
C ASP A 174 -1.88 -1.67 -15.31
N THR A 175 -3.17 -1.99 -15.15
CA THR A 175 -4.27 -1.06 -15.44
C THR A 175 -4.40 0.04 -14.40
N GLU A 176 -4.08 -0.25 -13.14
CA GLU A 176 -4.08 0.73 -12.06
C GLU A 176 -2.96 1.76 -12.27
N LEU A 177 -1.73 1.30 -12.54
CA LEU A 177 -0.61 2.21 -12.80
C LEU A 177 -0.78 3.00 -14.10
N LYS A 178 -1.55 2.52 -15.08
CA LYS A 178 -1.89 3.29 -16.27
C LYS A 178 -2.78 4.48 -15.91
N ALA A 179 -3.81 4.26 -15.10
CA ALA A 179 -4.71 5.31 -14.64
C ALA A 179 -3.95 6.36 -13.82
N ASP A 180 -3.11 5.92 -12.86
CA ASP A 180 -2.31 6.84 -12.02
C ASP A 180 -1.33 7.69 -12.84
N ALA A 181 -0.76 7.14 -13.92
CA ALA A 181 0.22 7.84 -14.76
C ALA A 181 -0.39 8.70 -15.87
N GLU A 182 -1.67 8.51 -16.21
CA GLU A 182 -2.32 9.18 -17.34
C GLU A 182 -2.31 10.71 -17.23
N PRO A 183 -2.64 11.34 -16.08
CA PRO A 183 -2.57 12.79 -15.96
C PRO A 183 -1.15 13.35 -16.15
N ILE A 184 -0.12 12.64 -15.65
CA ILE A 184 1.29 13.03 -15.88
C ILE A 184 1.59 12.94 -17.37
N ALA A 185 1.21 11.83 -18.02
CA ALA A 185 1.44 11.61 -19.44
C ALA A 185 0.76 12.68 -20.31
N LEU A 186 -0.49 13.04 -20.03
CA LEU A 186 -1.20 14.12 -20.72
C LEU A 186 -0.48 15.46 -20.53
N ALA A 187 -0.04 15.77 -19.31
CA ALA A 187 0.67 17.00 -19.00
C ALA A 187 2.07 17.09 -19.68
N THR A 188 2.64 16.00 -20.20
CA THR A 188 3.89 16.08 -20.99
C THR A 188 3.70 16.61 -22.42
N ALA A 189 2.46 16.61 -22.92
CA ALA A 189 2.15 16.93 -24.32
C ALA A 189 2.38 18.40 -24.66
N ASP A 190 2.03 19.30 -23.75
CA ASP A 190 2.16 20.74 -23.94
C ASP A 190 2.47 21.48 -22.62
N ALA A 191 3.03 22.68 -22.76
CA ALA A 191 3.56 23.46 -21.65
C ALA A 191 2.46 24.05 -20.75
N THR A 192 1.30 24.37 -21.34
CA THR A 192 0.15 24.92 -20.60
C THR A 192 -0.45 23.85 -19.69
N SER A 193 -0.63 22.62 -20.19
CA SER A 193 -1.10 21.49 -19.39
C SER A 193 -0.16 21.16 -18.22
N ALA A 194 1.16 21.17 -18.46
CA ALA A 194 2.16 20.99 -17.40
C ALA A 194 2.08 22.09 -16.32
N LYS A 195 1.92 23.34 -16.73
CA LYS A 195 1.78 24.47 -15.82
C LYS A 195 0.50 24.36 -14.99
N VAL A 196 -0.64 24.09 -15.62
CA VAL A 196 -1.93 23.89 -14.93
C VAL A 196 -1.83 22.77 -13.89
N LEU A 197 -1.17 21.67 -14.26
CA LEU A 197 -0.93 20.57 -13.33
C LEU A 197 -0.13 21.04 -12.09
N MET A 198 1.00 21.72 -12.30
CA MET A 198 1.86 22.16 -11.20
C MET A 198 1.19 23.25 -10.34
N GLU A 199 0.46 24.18 -10.95
CA GLU A 199 -0.30 25.20 -10.24
C GLU A 199 -1.39 24.59 -9.36
N GLY A 200 -2.01 23.49 -9.80
CA GLY A 200 -2.98 22.74 -9.00
C GLY A 200 -2.39 22.08 -7.73
N LEU A 201 -1.06 21.93 -7.67
CA LEU A 201 -0.35 21.39 -6.51
C LEU A 201 0.16 22.47 -5.54
N VAL A 202 0.04 23.76 -5.88
CA VAL A 202 0.40 24.88 -5.01
C VAL A 202 -0.42 24.90 -3.72
N PRO A 203 -1.77 24.84 -3.74
CA PRO A 203 -2.54 24.77 -2.52
C PRO A 203 -2.41 23.38 -1.85
N PRO A 204 -2.46 23.30 -0.51
CA PRO A 204 -2.61 22.03 0.18
C PRO A 204 -3.96 21.39 -0.19
N PRO A 205 -4.08 20.05 -0.11
CA PRO A 205 -5.36 19.39 -0.35
C PRO A 205 -6.37 19.78 0.73
N THR A 206 -7.60 20.14 0.34
CA THR A 206 -8.67 20.56 1.26
C THR A 206 -9.82 19.56 1.26
N PHE A 207 -10.40 19.27 2.43
CA PHE A 207 -11.50 18.33 2.59
C PHE A 207 -12.71 18.92 3.31
N ASN A 208 -13.89 18.71 2.74
CA ASN A 208 -15.18 18.88 3.42
C ASN A 208 -15.67 17.49 3.84
N LEU A 209 -15.15 16.95 4.93
CA LEU A 209 -15.67 15.71 5.51
C LEU A 209 -16.99 16.02 6.24
N GLU A 210 -18.04 15.26 5.96
CA GLU A 210 -19.27 15.32 6.75
C GLU A 210 -18.97 14.93 8.21
N SER A 211 -19.60 15.63 9.15
CA SER A 211 -19.30 15.67 10.59
C SER A 211 -19.51 14.35 11.35
N SER A 212 -19.74 13.22 10.69
CA SER A 212 -19.93 11.91 11.32
C SER A 212 -18.63 11.23 11.79
N VAL A 213 -17.46 11.80 11.48
CA VAL A 213 -16.13 11.26 11.86
C VAL A 213 -15.52 12.01 13.07
N GLY A 214 -16.20 13.00 13.64
CA GLY A 214 -15.56 14.06 14.43
C GLY A 214 -15.86 14.18 15.92
N GLU A 215 -16.70 13.36 16.55
CA GLU A 215 -17.03 13.56 17.98
C GLU A 215 -16.09 12.88 18.98
N ALA A 216 -15.01 12.21 18.54
CA ALA A 216 -14.03 11.62 19.43
C ALA A 216 -12.70 12.40 19.48
N GLN A 217 -12.65 13.34 20.42
CA GLN A 217 -11.46 13.81 21.15
C GLN A 217 -10.36 14.62 20.41
N GLY A 218 -10.25 15.90 20.81
CA GLY A 218 -8.95 16.50 21.12
C GLY A 218 -8.19 17.26 20.01
N LEU A 219 -8.88 17.83 19.02
CA LEU A 219 -8.28 18.67 17.97
C LEU A 219 -8.13 20.14 18.40
N GLY A 220 -7.54 20.38 19.57
CA GLY A 220 -7.46 21.72 20.18
C GLY A 220 -6.23 22.57 19.87
N ASP A 221 -5.06 22.00 19.55
CA ASP A 221 -3.79 22.75 19.75
C ASP A 221 -2.69 22.55 18.70
N ILE A 222 -2.98 22.17 17.45
CA ILE A 222 -1.94 22.13 16.39
C ILE A 222 -2.40 22.87 15.15
N VAL A 223 -2.22 24.19 15.16
CA VAL A 223 -2.30 25.04 13.97
C VAL A 223 -0.91 25.08 13.34
N SER A 224 -0.62 24.11 12.47
CA SER A 224 0.54 24.20 11.57
C SER A 224 0.15 25.11 10.40
N GLY A 225 0.99 26.10 10.08
CA GLY A 225 0.75 27.02 8.95
C GLY A 225 0.45 26.29 7.64
N LEU A 226 -0.34 26.91 6.77
CA LEU A 226 -0.69 26.35 5.45
C LEU A 226 0.55 26.43 4.55
N ILE A 227 1.17 25.28 4.25
CA ILE A 227 2.31 25.23 3.35
C ILE A 227 1.81 25.35 1.91
N SER A 228 2.11 26.45 1.23
CA SER A 228 1.63 26.75 -0.12
C SER A 228 2.65 27.61 -0.86
N GLY A 229 3.04 27.16 -2.05
CA GLY A 229 3.99 27.86 -2.91
C GLY A 229 4.67 26.93 -3.92
N PRO A 230 5.59 27.46 -4.73
CA PRO A 230 6.33 26.68 -5.73
C PRO A 230 7.08 25.48 -5.16
N ARG A 231 7.84 25.63 -4.06
CA ARG A 231 8.56 24.49 -3.45
C ARG A 231 7.61 23.43 -2.94
N ALA A 232 6.50 23.84 -2.34
CA ALA A 232 5.46 22.92 -1.89
C ALA A 232 4.83 22.14 -3.06
N ALA A 233 4.53 22.82 -4.18
CA ALA A 233 4.00 22.18 -5.38
C ALA A 233 4.97 21.16 -5.97
N VAL A 234 6.26 21.52 -6.09
CA VAL A 234 7.31 20.62 -6.56
C VAL A 234 7.45 19.43 -5.60
N ALA A 235 7.51 19.65 -4.29
CA ALA A 235 7.62 18.58 -3.32
C ALA A 235 6.42 17.61 -3.37
N ARG A 236 5.20 18.12 -3.55
CA ARG A 236 4.00 17.28 -3.74
C ARG A 236 4.07 16.47 -5.02
N PHE A 237 4.55 17.05 -6.12
CA PHE A 237 4.77 16.32 -7.37
C PHE A 237 5.81 15.20 -7.19
N LEU A 238 6.94 15.47 -6.55
CA LEU A 238 7.96 14.43 -6.29
C LEU A 238 7.46 13.33 -5.34
N ASN A 239 6.65 13.67 -4.34
CA ASN A 239 6.00 12.70 -3.47
C ASN A 239 5.04 11.79 -4.25
N GLN A 240 4.30 12.37 -5.20
CA GLN A 240 3.40 11.64 -6.09
C GLN A 240 4.14 10.63 -6.98
N LEU A 241 5.29 11.03 -7.54
CA LEU A 241 6.16 10.12 -8.30
C LEU A 241 6.69 9.00 -7.41
N THR A 242 7.04 9.31 -6.17
CA THR A 242 7.52 8.31 -5.21
C THR A 242 6.43 7.31 -4.82
N TYR A 243 5.22 7.78 -4.56
CA TYR A 243 4.05 6.92 -4.32
C TYR A 243 3.83 5.95 -5.50
N TYR A 244 3.87 6.47 -6.73
CA TYR A 244 3.74 5.67 -7.95
C TYR A 244 4.83 4.59 -8.03
N GLU A 245 6.09 4.97 -7.80
CA GLU A 245 7.24 4.06 -7.84
C GLU A 245 7.08 2.92 -6.82
N MET A 246 6.61 3.22 -5.61
CA MET A 246 6.39 2.20 -4.58
C MET A 246 5.26 1.24 -4.94
N LYS A 247 4.15 1.76 -5.48
CA LYS A 247 3.04 0.95 -5.98
C LYS A 247 3.49 0.01 -7.12
N LYS A 248 4.26 0.56 -8.08
CA LYS A 248 4.88 -0.19 -9.18
C LYS A 248 5.81 -1.29 -8.66
N ARG A 249 6.73 -0.94 -7.76
CA ARG A 249 7.72 -1.85 -7.17
C ARG A 249 7.07 -3.01 -6.41
N ALA A 250 5.98 -2.75 -5.68
CA ALA A 250 5.21 -3.81 -5.05
C ALA A 250 4.70 -4.85 -6.08
N GLY A 251 4.28 -4.40 -7.27
CA GLY A 251 3.90 -5.30 -8.37
C GLY A 251 5.07 -6.12 -8.91
N ILE A 252 6.20 -5.45 -9.21
CA ILE A 252 7.43 -6.09 -9.71
C ILE A 252 7.93 -7.18 -8.75
N VAL A 253 8.05 -6.85 -7.47
CA VAL A 253 8.51 -7.80 -6.44
C VAL A 253 7.50 -8.92 -6.26
N GLY A 254 6.19 -8.64 -6.35
CA GLY A 254 5.16 -9.66 -6.26
C GLY A 254 5.23 -10.67 -7.40
N GLU A 255 5.41 -10.20 -8.64
CA GLU A 255 5.66 -11.09 -9.77
C GLU A 255 6.95 -11.90 -9.61
N ALA A 256 8.01 -11.26 -9.11
CA ALA A 256 9.29 -11.91 -8.85
C ALA A 256 9.20 -12.97 -7.75
N LEU A 257 8.42 -12.75 -6.68
CA LEU A 257 8.14 -13.74 -5.65
C LEU A 257 7.59 -15.03 -6.28
N THR A 258 6.65 -14.90 -7.21
CA THR A 258 6.10 -16.06 -7.92
C THR A 258 7.11 -16.71 -8.86
N LYS A 259 7.79 -15.93 -9.70
CA LYS A 259 8.70 -16.44 -10.76
C LYS A 259 10.01 -17.01 -10.19
N SER A 260 10.58 -16.33 -9.21
CA SER A 260 11.92 -16.61 -8.69
C SER A 260 11.92 -17.48 -7.43
N VAL A 261 10.81 -17.53 -6.69
CA VAL A 261 10.71 -18.30 -5.45
C VAL A 261 9.63 -19.38 -5.56
N LEU A 262 8.33 -19.00 -5.54
CA LEU A 262 7.23 -19.96 -5.35
C LEU A 262 7.17 -21.03 -6.45
N SER A 263 7.32 -20.64 -7.71
CA SER A 263 7.30 -21.58 -8.86
C SER A 263 8.48 -22.55 -8.88
N LYS A 264 9.54 -22.27 -8.12
CA LYS A 264 10.74 -23.11 -8.05
C LYS A 264 10.74 -24.03 -6.82
N LEU A 265 9.76 -23.89 -5.93
CA LEU A 265 9.63 -24.77 -4.78
C LEU A 265 9.18 -26.17 -5.24
N ALA A 266 9.77 -27.20 -4.66
CA ALA A 266 9.43 -28.60 -4.91
C ALA A 266 9.32 -29.36 -3.58
N PRO A 267 8.28 -29.07 -2.76
CA PRO A 267 8.12 -29.73 -1.47
C PRO A 267 7.85 -31.23 -1.66
N GLN A 268 8.42 -32.06 -0.77
CA GLN A 268 8.28 -33.51 -0.82
C GLN A 268 6.96 -34.01 -0.19
N GLN A 269 6.34 -33.19 0.65
CA GLN A 269 5.03 -33.42 1.25
C GLN A 269 4.07 -32.27 0.91
N PRO A 270 2.74 -32.47 0.98
CA PRO A 270 1.78 -31.40 0.79
C PRO A 270 2.01 -30.25 1.78
N ILE A 271 2.19 -29.04 1.26
CA ILE A 271 2.31 -27.79 2.02
C ILE A 271 1.17 -26.85 1.64
N ARG A 272 0.53 -26.25 2.64
CA ARG A 272 -0.39 -25.12 2.44
C ARG A 272 0.39 -23.81 2.41
N LEU A 273 0.27 -23.08 1.32
CA LEU A 273 0.80 -21.73 1.15
C LEU A 273 -0.26 -20.70 1.55
N HIS A 274 0.10 -19.83 2.48
CA HIS A 274 -0.67 -18.66 2.89
C HIS A 274 0.11 -17.41 2.51
N LEU A 275 -0.53 -16.50 1.78
CA LEU A 275 0.03 -15.20 1.48
C LEU A 275 -0.64 -14.14 2.35
N VAL A 276 0.15 -13.31 3.03
CA VAL A 276 -0.34 -12.25 3.92
C VAL A 276 0.36 -10.94 3.55
N GLY A 277 -0.41 -9.90 3.27
CA GLY A 277 0.16 -8.61 2.92
C GLY A 277 -0.57 -7.46 3.61
N HIS A 278 0.20 -6.48 4.08
CA HIS A 278 -0.30 -5.23 4.64
C HIS A 278 -0.02 -4.06 3.69
N SER A 279 -0.96 -3.12 3.52
CA SER A 279 -0.73 -1.89 2.72
C SER A 279 -0.24 -2.24 1.30
N PHE A 280 0.87 -1.67 0.79
CA PHE A 280 1.47 -2.10 -0.48
C PHE A 280 1.98 -3.55 -0.48
N GLY A 281 2.29 -4.12 0.68
CA GLY A 281 2.54 -5.55 0.82
C GLY A 281 1.33 -6.40 0.40
N ALA A 282 0.10 -5.90 0.60
CA ALA A 282 -1.13 -6.53 0.11
C ALA A 282 -1.20 -6.56 -1.42
N ARG A 283 -0.77 -5.46 -2.06
CA ARG A 283 -0.60 -5.38 -3.52
C ARG A 283 0.43 -6.38 -4.02
N LEU A 284 1.58 -6.46 -3.34
CA LEU A 284 2.67 -7.37 -3.66
C LEU A 284 2.22 -8.83 -3.63
N VAL A 285 1.57 -9.28 -2.55
CA VAL A 285 1.09 -10.67 -2.49
C VAL A 285 -0.08 -10.93 -3.46
N SER A 286 -0.85 -9.90 -3.82
CA SER A 286 -1.88 -9.99 -4.85
C SER A 286 -1.29 -10.16 -6.25
N ALA A 287 -0.21 -9.44 -6.57
CA ALA A 287 0.54 -9.63 -7.81
C ALA A 287 1.15 -11.04 -7.88
N ALA A 288 1.70 -11.53 -6.78
CA ALA A 288 2.19 -12.91 -6.68
C ALA A 288 1.08 -13.93 -6.95
N ALA A 289 -0.05 -13.82 -6.25
CA ALA A 289 -1.22 -14.68 -6.44
C ALA A 289 -1.75 -14.64 -7.87
N ASN A 290 -1.79 -13.46 -8.49
CA ASN A 290 -2.27 -13.26 -9.86
C ASN A 290 -1.44 -14.05 -10.88
N GLY A 291 -0.12 -14.14 -10.68
CA GLY A 291 0.80 -14.91 -11.53
C GLY A 291 0.98 -16.37 -11.13
N LEU A 292 0.57 -16.79 -9.92
CA LEU A 292 0.86 -18.12 -9.40
C LEU A 292 0.14 -19.22 -10.20
N ALA A 293 0.91 -20.11 -10.80
CA ALA A 293 0.43 -21.34 -11.42
C ALA A 293 0.45 -22.49 -10.39
N PRO A 294 -0.30 -23.59 -10.63
CA PRO A 294 -0.23 -24.77 -9.76
C PRO A 294 1.19 -25.30 -9.63
N VAL A 295 1.65 -25.48 -8.40
CA VAL A 295 2.95 -26.08 -8.06
C VAL A 295 2.68 -27.43 -7.37
N PRO A 296 3.26 -28.56 -7.83
CA PRO A 296 3.01 -29.85 -7.22
C PRO A 296 3.29 -29.84 -5.71
N LYS A 297 2.34 -30.36 -4.92
CA LYS A 297 2.40 -30.44 -3.45
C LYS A 297 2.53 -29.10 -2.72
N LEU A 298 2.40 -27.97 -3.42
CA LEU A 298 2.27 -26.65 -2.80
C LEU A 298 0.87 -26.12 -3.10
N GLU A 299 -0.04 -26.32 -2.17
CA GLU A 299 -1.42 -25.86 -2.26
C GLU A 299 -1.48 -24.37 -1.94
N PHE A 300 -1.84 -23.52 -2.91
CA PHE A 300 -2.17 -22.13 -2.60
C PHE A 300 -3.49 -22.11 -1.81
N PHE A 301 -3.38 -21.99 -0.48
CA PHE A 301 -4.49 -22.19 0.42
C PHE A 301 -5.22 -20.89 0.73
N SER A 302 -4.53 -19.81 1.09
CA SER A 302 -5.21 -18.56 1.43
C SER A 302 -4.44 -17.30 1.03
N LEU A 303 -5.20 -16.22 0.88
CA LEU A 303 -4.69 -14.86 0.69
C LEU A 303 -5.33 -13.96 1.75
N THR A 304 -4.52 -13.23 2.53
CA THR A 304 -4.97 -12.29 3.56
C THR A 304 -4.43 -10.90 3.26
N LEU A 305 -5.33 -9.94 3.08
CA LEU A 305 -5.01 -8.55 2.79
C LEU A 305 -5.43 -7.69 3.98
N LEU A 306 -4.46 -7.07 4.63
CA LEU A 306 -4.68 -6.21 5.78
C LEU A 306 -4.51 -4.76 5.34
N GLN A 307 -5.59 -3.99 5.34
CA GLN A 307 -5.59 -2.58 4.91
C GLN A 307 -4.87 -2.39 3.58
N GLY A 308 -5.36 -3.06 2.54
CA GLY A 308 -4.70 -3.10 1.24
C GLY A 308 -4.67 -1.74 0.54
N ALA A 309 -3.47 -1.19 0.36
CA ALA A 309 -3.26 0.09 -0.32
C ALA A 309 -3.09 -0.10 -1.84
N PHE A 310 -4.12 -0.62 -2.50
CA PHE A 310 -4.21 -0.70 -3.95
C PHE A 310 -5.69 -0.64 -4.34
N SER A 311 -5.97 -0.46 -5.63
CA SER A 311 -7.34 -0.24 -6.09
C SER A 311 -8.30 -1.31 -5.58
N HIS A 312 -9.43 -0.89 -5.01
CA HIS A 312 -10.55 -1.77 -4.66
C HIS A 312 -11.09 -2.56 -5.88
N ASN A 313 -10.81 -2.11 -7.10
CA ASN A 313 -11.15 -2.77 -8.35
C ASN A 313 -10.12 -3.81 -8.78
N GLY A 314 -9.04 -3.98 -8.01
CA GLY A 314 -7.89 -4.80 -8.41
C GLY A 314 -8.23 -6.25 -8.76
N PHE A 315 -9.29 -6.81 -8.18
CA PHE A 315 -9.72 -8.19 -8.43
C PHE A 315 -10.84 -8.32 -9.47
N ALA A 316 -11.35 -7.21 -9.99
CA ALA A 316 -12.41 -7.22 -10.98
C ALA A 316 -11.92 -7.83 -12.30
N LYS A 317 -12.66 -8.81 -12.83
CA LYS A 317 -12.40 -9.32 -14.18
C LYS A 317 -12.78 -8.32 -15.27
N GLU A 318 -13.73 -7.45 -14.97
CA GLU A 318 -14.20 -6.39 -15.83
C GLU A 318 -14.81 -5.28 -14.95
N ILE A 319 -14.21 -4.09 -14.97
CA ILE A 319 -14.70 -2.88 -14.30
C ILE A 319 -15.67 -2.17 -15.24
N LYS A 320 -15.25 -2.02 -16.50
CA LYS A 320 -16.05 -1.56 -17.65
C LYS A 320 -15.60 -2.33 -18.89
N PRO A 321 -16.37 -2.35 -19.99
CA PRO A 321 -16.04 -3.17 -21.17
C PRO A 321 -14.58 -3.01 -21.62
N GLY A 322 -13.83 -4.11 -21.60
CA GLY A 322 -12.42 -4.14 -22.01
C GLY A 322 -11.41 -3.63 -20.97
N LEU A 323 -11.84 -3.27 -19.76
CA LEU A 323 -10.96 -2.85 -18.66
C LEU A 323 -11.10 -3.80 -17.47
N ALA A 324 -10.04 -4.54 -17.15
CA ALA A 324 -9.94 -5.36 -15.95
C ALA A 324 -9.18 -4.64 -14.83
N GLY A 325 -9.32 -5.12 -13.60
CA GLY A 325 -8.44 -4.75 -12.50
C GLY A 325 -7.00 -5.21 -12.73
N ALA A 326 -6.08 -4.76 -11.87
CA ALA A 326 -4.65 -5.09 -11.98
C ALA A 326 -4.36 -6.59 -11.76
N PHE A 327 -5.20 -7.29 -10.97
CA PHE A 327 -5.01 -8.67 -10.55
C PHE A 327 -6.27 -9.55 -10.78
N PRO A 328 -6.78 -9.63 -12.03
CA PRO A 328 -8.10 -10.20 -12.33
C PRO A 328 -8.15 -11.73 -12.19
N ASN A 329 -6.99 -12.39 -12.05
CA ASN A 329 -6.88 -13.84 -11.96
C ASN A 329 -6.80 -14.37 -10.52
N VAL A 330 -6.87 -13.51 -9.50
CA VAL A 330 -6.73 -13.93 -8.09
C VAL A 330 -7.96 -14.70 -7.60
N VAL A 331 -9.16 -14.19 -7.88
CA VAL A 331 -10.41 -14.77 -7.37
C VAL A 331 -10.62 -16.18 -7.93
N GLY A 332 -10.69 -17.16 -7.03
CA GLY A 332 -10.87 -18.59 -7.34
C GLY A 332 -9.57 -19.39 -7.46
N LYS A 333 -8.39 -18.77 -7.27
CA LYS A 333 -7.13 -19.50 -7.21
C LYS A 333 -6.84 -20.18 -5.86
N PRO A 334 -7.00 -19.50 -4.71
CA PRO A 334 -6.83 -20.18 -3.42
C PRO A 334 -7.89 -21.26 -3.22
N THR A 335 -7.51 -22.40 -2.66
CA THR A 335 -8.46 -23.47 -2.30
C THR A 335 -9.26 -23.13 -1.04
N GLY A 336 -8.64 -22.37 -0.13
CA GLY A 336 -9.25 -21.79 1.08
C GLY A 336 -9.78 -20.37 0.84
N PRO A 337 -9.83 -19.53 1.89
CA PRO A 337 -10.44 -18.20 1.80
C PRO A 337 -9.46 -17.14 1.27
N ILE A 338 -10.01 -16.16 0.54
CA ILE A 338 -9.42 -14.83 0.45
C ILE A 338 -10.04 -14.01 1.58
N CYS A 339 -9.25 -13.34 2.41
CA CYS A 339 -9.70 -12.53 3.54
C CYS A 339 -9.17 -11.10 3.39
N ILE A 340 -10.05 -10.11 3.50
CA ILE A 340 -9.72 -8.70 3.30
C ILE A 340 -10.30 -7.93 4.47
N THR A 341 -9.46 -7.25 5.25
CA THR A 341 -9.95 -6.26 6.22
C THR A 341 -10.09 -4.92 5.51
N HIS A 342 -11.15 -4.19 5.83
CA HIS A 342 -11.32 -2.81 5.40
C HIS A 342 -11.94 -1.97 6.53
N THR A 343 -11.60 -0.69 6.61
CA THR A 343 -12.16 0.22 7.61
C THR A 343 -12.17 1.67 7.14
N HIS A 344 -13.17 2.41 7.59
CA HIS A 344 -13.28 3.86 7.38
C HIS A 344 -12.34 4.67 8.29
N ASN A 345 -11.77 4.06 9.33
CA ASN A 345 -10.84 4.72 10.24
C ASN A 345 -9.43 4.91 9.65
N ASP A 346 -9.12 4.20 8.58
CA ASP A 346 -7.82 4.23 7.91
C ASP A 346 -7.75 5.37 6.89
N LEU A 347 -7.35 6.56 7.35
CA LEU A 347 -7.17 7.75 6.50
C LEU A 347 -6.16 7.55 5.36
N ALA A 348 -5.22 6.61 5.49
CA ALA A 348 -4.29 6.33 4.40
C ALA A 348 -5.03 5.67 3.23
N CYS A 349 -5.91 4.71 3.51
CA CYS A 349 -6.72 4.05 2.48
C CYS A 349 -7.95 4.87 2.05
N THR A 350 -8.64 5.54 2.96
CA THR A 350 -9.86 6.29 2.64
C THR A 350 -9.59 7.62 1.96
N LEU A 351 -8.41 8.20 2.14
CA LEU A 351 -8.10 9.55 1.66
C LEU A 351 -6.79 9.64 0.90
N ALA A 352 -5.68 9.33 1.56
CA ALA A 352 -4.35 9.57 1.01
C ALA A 352 -4.12 8.76 -0.27
N TYR A 353 -4.59 7.51 -0.30
CA TYR A 353 -4.53 6.64 -1.46
C TYR A 353 -5.30 7.22 -2.66
N ALA A 354 -6.54 7.67 -2.45
CA ALA A 354 -7.40 8.19 -3.50
C ALA A 354 -6.88 9.53 -4.05
N LEU A 355 -6.30 10.37 -3.19
CA LEU A 355 -5.55 11.56 -3.59
C LEU A 355 -4.29 11.21 -4.38
N ALA A 356 -3.48 10.29 -3.86
CA ALA A 356 -2.24 9.94 -4.51
C ALA A 356 -2.47 9.15 -5.81
N SER A 357 -3.64 8.56 -6.01
CA SER A 357 -3.98 7.96 -7.31
C SER A 357 -4.54 9.00 -8.29
N ARG A 358 -4.96 10.17 -7.78
CA ARG A 358 -5.44 11.33 -8.55
C ARG A 358 -4.45 12.47 -8.56
N LEU A 359 -3.73 12.60 -9.66
CA LEU A 359 -2.88 13.78 -9.84
C LEU A 359 -3.70 15.08 -10.05
N SER A 360 -4.88 14.99 -10.69
CA SER A 360 -5.83 16.09 -10.85
C SER A 360 -6.79 16.10 -9.65
N ARG A 361 -6.61 17.06 -8.74
CA ARG A 361 -7.37 17.18 -7.48
C ARG A 361 -8.79 17.77 -7.70
N ASP A 362 -9.51 17.31 -8.73
CA ASP A 362 -10.88 17.74 -8.98
C ASP A 362 -11.84 17.04 -7.99
N ILE A 363 -12.13 17.71 -6.87
CA ILE A 363 -12.93 17.21 -5.74
C ILE A 363 -14.41 17.42 -6.03
N ALA A 364 -14.93 16.76 -7.07
CA ALA A 364 -16.33 16.95 -7.47
C ALA A 364 -17.30 16.02 -6.72
N LYS A 365 -16.88 14.84 -6.23
CA LYS A 365 -17.70 13.89 -5.45
C LYS A 365 -16.86 12.99 -4.53
N SER A 366 -17.49 12.50 -3.45
CA SER A 366 -17.06 11.51 -2.46
C SER A 366 -15.70 10.83 -2.71
N ILE A 367 -14.61 11.46 -2.25
CA ILE A 367 -13.26 10.93 -2.45
C ILE A 367 -13.07 9.64 -1.67
N GLY A 368 -12.57 8.62 -2.35
CA GLY A 368 -12.10 7.36 -1.79
C GLY A 368 -13.19 6.36 -1.43
N ASP A 369 -14.46 6.66 -1.71
CA ASP A 369 -15.58 5.77 -1.41
C ASP A 369 -15.68 4.57 -2.38
N ALA A 370 -16.74 3.77 -2.25
CA ALA A 370 -16.93 2.57 -3.06
C ALA A 370 -17.30 2.87 -4.53
N ASP A 371 -17.84 4.05 -4.83
CA ASP A 371 -18.23 4.48 -6.18
C ASP A 371 -17.07 5.21 -6.91
N ASP A 372 -16.04 5.60 -6.16
CA ASP A 372 -14.83 6.22 -6.67
C ASP A 372 -13.91 5.23 -7.41
N GLU A 373 -13.57 5.50 -8.67
CA GLU A 373 -12.62 4.68 -9.44
C GLU A 373 -11.22 4.54 -8.80
N PHE A 374 -10.84 5.50 -7.95
CA PHE A 374 -9.58 5.56 -7.21
C PHE A 374 -9.71 5.12 -5.74
N GLY A 375 -10.78 4.41 -5.37
CA GLY A 375 -10.96 3.85 -4.03
C GLY A 375 -9.94 2.75 -3.70
N ALA A 376 -9.59 2.63 -2.41
CA ALA A 376 -8.64 1.62 -1.93
C ALA A 376 -9.33 0.35 -1.43
N MET A 377 -8.70 -0.81 -1.65
CA MET A 377 -9.14 -2.11 -1.11
C MET A 377 -9.29 -2.09 0.42
N GLY A 378 -8.38 -1.41 1.13
CA GLY A 378 -8.41 -1.27 2.58
C GLY A 378 -9.47 -0.30 3.13
N ALA A 379 -10.09 0.50 2.27
CA ALA A 379 -11.22 1.36 2.64
C ALA A 379 -12.56 0.65 2.37
N ASN A 380 -12.71 0.11 1.15
CA ASN A 380 -14.01 -0.29 0.62
C ASN A 380 -14.18 -1.81 0.47
N GLY A 381 -13.15 -2.61 0.75
CA GLY A 381 -13.10 -3.98 0.28
C GLY A 381 -13.02 -4.05 -1.26
N PRO A 382 -13.20 -5.24 -1.87
CA PRO A 382 -13.16 -5.44 -3.31
C PRO A 382 -14.47 -4.99 -3.97
N GLN A 383 -14.34 -4.21 -5.04
CA GLN A 383 -15.46 -3.75 -5.85
C GLN A 383 -15.51 -4.48 -7.20
N HIS A 384 -16.66 -4.41 -7.87
CA HIS A 384 -16.90 -5.00 -9.20
C HIS A 384 -16.65 -6.53 -9.29
N LEU A 385 -16.84 -7.24 -8.18
CA LEU A 385 -16.90 -8.71 -8.18
C LEU A 385 -18.26 -9.21 -8.65
N LYS A 386 -18.33 -10.42 -9.23
CA LYS A 386 -19.61 -11.03 -9.59
C LYS A 386 -20.42 -11.34 -8.33
N ALA A 387 -21.74 -11.23 -8.45
CA ALA A 387 -22.67 -11.58 -7.38
C ALA A 387 -22.36 -12.96 -6.78
N GLY A 388 -22.26 -13.02 -5.46
CA GLY A 388 -21.97 -14.25 -4.70
C GLY A 388 -20.50 -14.67 -4.66
N GLN A 389 -19.56 -13.90 -5.23
CA GLN A 389 -18.12 -14.14 -5.03
C GLN A 389 -17.62 -13.59 -3.70
N ALA A 390 -18.14 -12.43 -3.29
CA ALA A 390 -17.85 -11.81 -2.01
C ALA A 390 -18.85 -12.26 -0.92
N VAL A 391 -18.35 -12.31 0.32
CA VAL A 391 -19.12 -12.56 1.54
C VAL A 391 -18.67 -11.51 2.53
N GLU A 392 -19.57 -10.58 2.82
CA GLU A 392 -19.35 -9.55 3.83
C GLU A 392 -19.61 -10.11 5.22
N ASP A 393 -18.73 -9.73 6.14
CA ASP A 393 -18.81 -10.05 7.56
C ASP A 393 -18.57 -8.75 8.35
N ASP A 394 -19.65 -8.23 8.92
CA ASP A 394 -19.68 -7.09 9.84
C ASP A 394 -19.87 -7.54 11.30
N THR A 395 -19.71 -8.85 11.59
CA THR A 395 -20.07 -9.44 12.87
C THR A 395 -18.93 -9.43 13.89
N ASP A 396 -19.29 -9.18 15.16
CA ASP A 396 -18.38 -8.66 16.18
C ASP A 396 -17.47 -9.66 16.94
N ALA A 397 -17.39 -10.94 16.60
CA ALA A 397 -16.55 -11.82 17.43
C ALA A 397 -16.11 -13.17 16.85
N VAL A 398 -16.79 -13.73 15.85
CA VAL A 398 -16.49 -15.09 15.40
C VAL A 398 -16.17 -15.08 13.92
N PHE A 399 -14.92 -14.78 13.59
CA PHE A 399 -14.43 -14.92 12.22
C PHE A 399 -14.70 -16.34 11.72
N ALA A 400 -15.50 -16.45 10.67
CA ALA A 400 -15.87 -17.70 10.01
C ALA A 400 -15.63 -17.60 8.49
N PRO A 401 -14.37 -17.39 8.05
CA PRO A 401 -14.06 -17.22 6.64
C PRO A 401 -14.48 -18.46 5.83
N LYS A 402 -15.22 -18.21 4.75
CA LYS A 402 -15.70 -19.25 3.83
C LYS A 402 -14.65 -19.54 2.77
N ALA A 403 -14.27 -20.81 2.65
CA ALA A 403 -13.37 -21.28 1.60
C ALA A 403 -13.94 -21.04 0.20
N GLY A 404 -13.09 -20.74 -0.78
CA GLY A 404 -13.49 -20.45 -2.16
C GLY A 404 -14.26 -19.15 -2.36
N LYS A 405 -14.36 -18.31 -1.31
CA LYS A 405 -15.00 -16.98 -1.34
C LYS A 405 -14.00 -15.88 -1.03
N VAL A 406 -14.35 -14.67 -1.43
CA VAL A 406 -13.71 -13.43 -0.98
C VAL A 406 -14.45 -12.97 0.26
N ASN A 407 -13.81 -13.04 1.42
CA ASN A 407 -14.38 -12.68 2.72
C ASN A 407 -13.91 -11.27 3.07
N THR A 408 -14.85 -10.37 3.30
CA THR A 408 -14.58 -8.96 3.59
C THR A 408 -15.02 -8.65 5.00
N PHE A 409 -14.08 -8.22 5.83
CA PHE A 409 -14.31 -7.97 7.25
C PHE A 409 -14.29 -6.47 7.49
N LEU A 410 -15.44 -5.92 7.88
CA LEU A 410 -15.52 -4.52 8.28
C LEU A 410 -14.83 -4.36 9.65
N ALA A 411 -13.69 -3.69 9.66
CA ALA A 411 -12.77 -3.62 10.77
C ALA A 411 -12.90 -2.34 11.62
N ASP A 412 -13.97 -1.57 11.44
CA ASP A 412 -14.20 -0.27 12.09
C ASP A 412 -14.12 -0.30 13.62
N LYS A 413 -14.31 -1.47 14.23
CA LYS A 413 -14.28 -1.64 15.69
C LYS A 413 -12.91 -2.02 16.26
N TYR A 414 -11.97 -2.50 15.44
CA TYR A 414 -10.70 -3.05 15.93
C TYR A 414 -9.46 -2.62 15.15
N ILE A 415 -9.59 -2.13 13.92
CA ILE A 415 -8.53 -1.39 13.22
C ILE A 415 -8.84 0.09 13.39
N ILE A 416 -8.37 0.64 14.51
CA ILE A 416 -8.66 2.00 14.96
C ILE A 416 -7.36 2.75 15.27
N LYS A 417 -7.41 4.08 15.28
CA LYS A 417 -6.31 4.88 15.84
C LYS A 417 -6.20 4.63 17.35
N THR A 418 -4.96 4.47 17.82
CA THR A 418 -4.61 4.32 19.24
C THR A 418 -3.59 5.39 19.63
N ALA A 419 -3.22 5.44 20.91
CA ALA A 419 -2.14 6.31 21.36
C ALA A 419 -0.76 5.95 20.74
N ALA A 420 -0.57 4.70 20.30
CA ALA A 420 0.71 4.18 19.84
C ALA A 420 0.80 3.94 18.32
N SER A 421 -0.33 3.98 17.61
CA SER A 421 -0.42 3.68 16.18
C SER A 421 -1.64 4.34 15.56
N ASP A 422 -1.50 4.82 14.32
CA ASP A 422 -2.67 5.12 13.47
C ASP A 422 -3.45 3.82 13.15
N ALA A 423 -4.64 3.99 12.55
CA ALA A 423 -5.46 2.86 12.14
C ALA A 423 -4.79 2.02 11.04
N HIS A 424 -4.10 2.65 10.08
CA HIS A 424 -3.44 1.97 8.97
C HIS A 424 -2.42 0.92 9.44
N ASN A 425 -1.68 1.23 10.50
CA ASN A 425 -0.63 0.40 11.08
C ASN A 425 -1.12 -0.47 12.26
N ASN A 426 -2.35 -0.25 12.75
CA ASN A 426 -2.97 -1.08 13.77
C ASN A 426 -3.54 -2.40 13.19
N VAL A 427 -2.74 -3.10 12.40
CA VAL A 427 -3.09 -4.38 11.75
C VAL A 427 -2.50 -5.60 12.43
N THR A 428 -1.76 -5.39 13.52
CA THR A 428 -1.08 -6.47 14.25
C THR A 428 -1.74 -6.76 15.59
N ASN A 429 -2.88 -6.14 15.90
CA ASN A 429 -3.59 -6.31 17.17
C ASN A 429 -4.17 -7.73 17.37
N GLU A 430 -4.71 -7.98 18.55
CA GLU A 430 -5.21 -9.31 18.93
C GLU A 430 -6.37 -9.81 18.07
N GLU A 431 -7.23 -8.89 17.58
CA GLU A 431 -8.36 -9.20 16.73
C GLU A 431 -7.90 -9.67 15.35
N VAL A 432 -6.96 -8.94 14.74
CA VAL A 432 -6.37 -9.35 13.46
C VAL A 432 -5.56 -10.64 13.61
N GLY A 433 -4.85 -10.82 14.73
CA GLY A 433 -4.19 -12.09 15.06
C GLY A 433 -5.19 -13.25 15.15
N ARG A 434 -6.36 -13.04 15.77
CA ARG A 434 -7.44 -14.03 15.84
C ARG A 434 -8.01 -14.38 14.46
N LEU A 435 -8.17 -13.39 13.57
CA LEU A 435 -8.54 -13.63 12.17
C LEU A 435 -7.49 -14.50 11.47
N LEU A 436 -6.21 -14.13 11.54
CA LEU A 436 -5.15 -14.91 10.91
C LEU A 436 -5.07 -16.34 11.45
N ALA A 437 -5.28 -16.52 12.75
CA ALA A 437 -5.33 -17.85 13.36
C ALA A 437 -6.49 -18.71 12.82
N LYS A 438 -7.65 -18.11 12.50
CA LYS A 438 -8.78 -18.82 11.88
C LYS A 438 -8.54 -19.22 10.43
N ILE A 439 -7.68 -18.49 9.73
CA ILE A 439 -7.32 -18.76 8.34
C ILE A 439 -6.24 -19.85 8.26
N VAL A 440 -5.27 -19.80 9.17
CA VAL A 440 -4.10 -20.70 9.17
C VAL A 440 -4.38 -22.01 9.90
N GLY A 441 -5.09 -21.96 11.04
CA GLY A 441 -5.41 -23.12 11.88
C GLY A 441 -6.30 -24.09 11.16
#